data_AF-A0A813JTW6-F1
#
_entry.id   AF-A0A813JTW6-F1
#
_cell.length_a   1.000
_cell.length_b   1.000
_cell.length_c   1.000
_cell.angle_alpha   90.00
_cell.angle_beta   90.00
_cell.angle_gamma   90.00
#
_symmetry.space_group_name_H-M   'P 1'
#
loop_
_entity.id
_entity.type
_entity.pdbx_description
1 polymer ?
#
loop_
_entity_poly.entity_id
_entity_poly.type
_entity_poly.pdbx_seq_one_letter_code
_entity_poly.pdbx_strand_id
1 'polypeptide(L)'
;MEPGAAEKETDAHEPAADLNEEEQEQEKGAEVDAVLSEEGAGLSGPATSRAVGVAPDPEALTGELAAAGAALAEEYWAPAAKKQRRETSSPGFSAELLHLAPDTLQTCRSLLVFLDKKLQAAIPEAAPVGGPEDMHAHLQMYADAAGRLAGFRSLDKAPRWDARAKRVLNIAAAVGSSAGELALQAALLQVEKRAHELGLQLKERGETSLDKLTEARVSWASSNLLHREWLAWCARLLQARESQLLAGIAGSHAREADSSGNGSGMTAVDILSELLAGTKA
;
A
#
# COMPACT_ATOMS: atom_id res chain seq x y z
N MET A 1 -41.77 -43.51 -62.42
CA MET A 1 -41.67 -42.10 -62.82
C MET A 1 -42.84 -41.40 -62.18
N GLU A 2 -42.64 -40.90 -60.97
CA GLU A 2 -43.67 -40.31 -60.14
C GLU A 2 -43.75 -38.80 -60.35
N PRO A 3 -44.96 -38.24 -60.46
CA PRO A 3 -45.27 -36.86 -60.14
C PRO A 3 -46.17 -36.77 -58.89
N GLY A 4 -46.04 -35.69 -58.11
CA GLY A 4 -46.98 -35.31 -57.04
C GLY A 4 -46.27 -34.52 -55.95
N ALA A 5 -46.51 -33.20 -55.84
CA ALA A 5 -47.45 -32.57 -54.90
C ALA A 5 -46.92 -32.58 -53.45
N ALA A 6 -46.98 -31.55 -52.62
CA ALA A 6 -47.84 -30.38 -52.57
C ALA A 6 -47.20 -29.29 -51.68
N GLU A 7 -47.65 -28.05 -51.89
CA GLU A 7 -47.50 -26.92 -50.98
C GLU A 7 -48.24 -27.17 -49.65
N LYS A 8 -47.72 -26.63 -48.55
CA LYS A 8 -48.54 -26.29 -47.38
C LYS A 8 -47.94 -25.12 -46.60
N GLU A 9 -48.58 -23.99 -46.83
CA GLU A 9 -48.63 -22.76 -46.04
C GLU A 9 -49.39 -23.05 -44.73
N THR A 10 -48.85 -22.66 -43.57
CA THR A 10 -49.66 -22.43 -42.36
C THR A 10 -49.10 -21.28 -41.55
N ASP A 11 -50.07 -20.51 -41.11
CA ASP A 11 -50.12 -19.18 -40.52
C ASP A 11 -49.97 -19.21 -38.99
N ALA A 12 -49.71 -18.03 -38.44
CA ALA A 12 -50.04 -17.53 -37.10
C ALA A 12 -49.51 -18.25 -35.84
N HIS A 13 -48.83 -17.50 -34.96
CA HIS A 13 -49.46 -16.74 -33.87
C HIS A 13 -48.46 -16.48 -32.73
N GLU A 14 -48.04 -15.23 -32.53
CA GLU A 14 -47.55 -14.75 -31.23
C GLU A 14 -48.69 -14.78 -30.20
N PRO A 15 -48.37 -14.96 -28.91
CA PRO A 15 -48.73 -13.88 -28.00
C PRO A 15 -47.62 -13.50 -27.00
N ALA A 16 -47.73 -12.24 -26.59
CA ALA A 16 -46.91 -11.53 -25.62
C ALA A 16 -47.31 -11.79 -24.15
N ALA A 17 -46.34 -11.45 -23.28
CA ALA A 17 -46.47 -10.79 -21.95
C ALA A 17 -47.34 -11.39 -20.83
N ASP A 18 -46.72 -11.61 -19.66
CA ASP A 18 -47.10 -11.08 -18.32
C ASP A 18 -46.06 -11.56 -17.29
N LEU A 19 -45.32 -10.68 -16.61
CA LEU A 19 -45.63 -9.92 -15.38
C LEU A 19 -45.76 -10.77 -14.10
N ASN A 20 -44.88 -10.46 -13.13
CA ASN A 20 -45.05 -10.60 -11.67
C ASN A 20 -43.92 -9.72 -11.07
N GLU A 21 -44.13 -8.49 -10.61
CA GLU A 21 -44.84 -8.04 -9.38
C GLU A 21 -44.41 -8.86 -8.15
N GLU A 22 -43.50 -8.31 -7.32
CA GLU A 22 -43.73 -7.39 -6.19
C GLU A 22 -43.83 -8.18 -4.87
N GLU A 23 -42.83 -8.01 -4.00
CA GLU A 23 -43.01 -8.11 -2.55
C GLU A 23 -42.14 -7.02 -1.89
N GLN A 24 -42.81 -5.94 -1.51
CA GLN A 24 -42.41 -5.03 -0.43
C GLN A 24 -42.96 -5.58 0.89
N GLU A 25 -42.20 -5.41 1.98
CA GLU A 25 -42.65 -4.86 3.28
C GLU A 25 -41.44 -4.86 4.24
N GLN A 26 -41.00 -3.67 4.71
CA GLN A 26 -41.26 -3.10 6.06
C GLN A 26 -40.65 -3.94 7.21
N GLU A 27 -39.99 -3.43 8.25
CA GLU A 27 -40.17 -2.19 9.03
C GLU A 27 -39.07 -2.12 10.14
N LYS A 28 -38.97 -0.96 10.80
CA LYS A 28 -38.38 -0.68 12.14
C LYS A 28 -36.84 -0.60 12.23
N GLY A 29 -36.23 0.48 12.74
CA GLY A 29 -36.68 1.45 13.74
C GLY A 29 -35.88 1.25 15.01
N ALA A 30 -34.91 2.13 15.29
CA ALA A 30 -34.28 2.29 16.61
C ALA A 30 -33.53 3.64 16.65
N GLU A 31 -34.34 4.69 16.80
CA GLU A 31 -33.97 5.93 17.45
C GLU A 31 -33.70 5.62 18.93
N VAL A 32 -32.56 6.04 19.46
CA VAL A 32 -32.30 5.99 20.91
C VAL A 32 -31.69 7.33 21.34
N ASP A 33 -32.54 8.04 22.08
CA ASP A 33 -32.24 9.15 22.96
C ASP A 33 -30.96 8.95 23.77
N ALA A 34 -30.10 9.96 23.77
CA ALA A 34 -29.12 10.17 24.84
C ALA A 34 -29.52 11.44 25.60
N VAL A 35 -30.33 11.19 26.64
CA VAL A 35 -30.66 12.08 27.75
C VAL A 35 -29.39 12.58 28.43
N LEU A 36 -29.20 13.90 28.50
CA LEU A 36 -28.29 14.56 29.43
C LEU A 36 -29.14 15.39 30.39
N SER A 37 -29.45 14.80 31.55
CA SER A 37 -30.04 15.49 32.69
C SER A 37 -28.96 16.04 33.62
N GLU A 38 -29.38 17.11 34.28
CA GLU A 38 -28.68 18.15 35.01
C GLU A 38 -28.14 17.76 36.41
N GLU A 39 -27.56 18.79 37.05
CA GLU A 39 -27.37 19.02 38.48
C GLU A 39 -26.12 18.40 39.13
N GLY A 40 -25.35 19.10 39.96
CA GLY A 40 -25.50 20.42 40.55
C GLY A 40 -24.62 20.54 41.81
N ALA A 41 -24.15 21.76 42.05
CA ALA A 41 -23.80 22.39 43.34
C ALA A 41 -22.74 21.77 44.29
N GLY A 42 -21.88 22.65 44.85
CA GLY A 42 -21.14 22.31 46.07
C GLY A 42 -19.98 23.22 46.46
N LEU A 43 -20.28 24.36 47.08
CA LEU A 43 -19.41 25.39 47.66
C LEU A 43 -18.36 24.89 48.69
N SER A 44 -17.23 25.60 48.81
CA SER A 44 -16.73 26.29 50.04
C SER A 44 -15.19 26.31 50.19
N GLY A 45 -14.63 27.47 50.61
CA GLY A 45 -13.19 27.81 50.69
C GLY A 45 -12.39 27.16 51.85
N PRO A 46 -11.20 27.67 52.27
CA PRO A 46 -10.91 29.09 52.50
C PRO A 46 -9.52 29.61 52.03
N ALA A 47 -9.34 30.92 52.23
CA ALA A 47 -8.19 31.76 51.90
C ALA A 47 -6.86 31.36 52.58
N THR A 48 -5.75 31.66 51.90
CA THR A 48 -4.47 31.94 52.58
C THR A 48 -3.59 32.90 51.78
N SER A 49 -3.34 34.05 52.41
CA SER A 49 -2.16 34.93 52.35
C SER A 49 -1.30 35.05 51.09
N ARG A 50 -1.51 36.19 50.40
CA ARG A 50 -0.52 37.20 50.00
C ARG A 50 0.96 36.88 50.32
N ALA A 51 1.74 36.58 49.29
CA ALA A 51 3.18 36.79 49.25
C ALA A 51 3.54 37.64 48.02
N VAL A 52 4.17 38.78 48.30
CA VAL A 52 4.78 39.69 47.34
C VAL A 52 6.04 39.02 46.80
N GLY A 53 6.15 38.88 45.48
CA GLY A 53 7.32 38.26 44.84
C GLY A 53 7.45 38.68 43.38
N VAL A 54 8.19 39.78 43.19
CA VAL A 54 9.10 40.11 42.08
C VAL A 54 8.72 39.59 40.68
N ALA A 55 8.38 40.53 39.79
CA ALA A 55 8.27 40.29 38.36
C ALA A 55 9.60 39.71 37.81
N PRO A 56 9.59 38.59 37.07
CA PRO A 56 10.79 38.11 36.41
C PRO A 56 11.11 39.00 35.20
N ASP A 57 12.37 39.37 35.07
CA ASP A 57 12.91 40.12 33.93
C ASP A 57 12.56 39.43 32.60
N PRO A 58 12.05 40.17 31.60
CA PRO A 58 11.70 39.62 30.29
C PRO A 58 12.91 39.17 29.45
N GLU A 59 14.14 39.48 29.90
CA GLU A 59 15.39 39.08 29.24
C GLU A 59 15.91 37.69 29.67
N ALA A 60 15.41 37.12 30.77
CA ALA A 60 15.83 35.77 31.20
C ALA A 60 15.03 34.65 30.49
N LEU A 61 13.80 34.94 30.07
CA LEU A 61 12.91 33.98 29.38
C LEU A 61 13.27 33.78 27.90
N THR A 62 13.98 34.72 27.28
CA THR A 62 14.47 34.59 25.89
C THR A 62 15.67 33.66 25.79
N GLY A 63 16.50 33.57 26.83
CA GLY A 63 17.69 32.70 26.87
C GLY A 63 17.34 31.21 26.94
N GLU A 64 16.40 30.80 27.79
CA GLU A 64 16.00 29.39 27.91
C GLU A 64 15.18 28.91 26.69
N LEU A 65 14.33 29.76 26.11
CA LEU A 65 13.62 29.43 24.87
C LEU A 65 14.57 29.40 23.66
N ALA A 66 15.58 30.28 23.61
CA ALA A 66 16.62 30.23 22.59
C ALA A 66 17.53 29.00 22.76
N ALA A 67 17.84 28.59 24.00
CA ALA A 67 18.61 27.38 24.28
C ALA A 67 17.80 26.09 23.98
N ALA A 68 16.50 26.08 24.27
CA ALA A 68 15.61 24.98 23.89
C ALA A 68 15.44 24.90 22.35
N GLY A 69 15.34 26.06 21.68
CA GLY A 69 15.33 26.14 20.21
C GLY A 69 16.65 25.72 19.57
N ALA A 70 17.79 26.08 20.19
CA ALA A 70 19.12 25.67 19.75
C ALA A 70 19.37 24.18 19.97
N ALA A 71 18.90 23.59 21.07
CA ALA A 71 18.98 22.15 21.31
C ALA A 71 18.13 21.34 20.33
N LEU A 72 16.94 21.83 19.98
CA LEU A 72 16.09 21.25 18.93
C LEU A 72 16.71 21.40 17.53
N ALA A 73 17.42 22.51 17.27
CA ALA A 73 18.17 22.69 16.04
C ALA A 73 19.40 21.78 15.99
N GLU A 74 20.14 21.60 17.08
CA GLU A 74 21.27 20.66 17.13
C GLU A 74 20.83 19.21 16.93
N GLU A 75 19.63 18.79 17.40
CA GLU A 75 19.11 17.46 17.09
C GLU A 75 18.73 17.30 15.60
N TYR A 76 18.33 18.40 14.93
CA TYR A 76 18.01 18.43 13.50
C TYR A 76 19.25 18.53 12.59
N TRP A 77 20.35 19.10 13.11
CA TRP A 77 21.60 19.36 12.37
C TRP A 77 22.78 18.51 12.85
N ALA A 78 22.61 17.67 13.87
CA ALA A 78 23.62 16.72 14.33
C ALA A 78 24.01 15.80 13.15
N PRO A 79 25.31 15.68 12.84
CA PRO A 79 25.76 14.73 11.85
C PRO A 79 25.38 13.34 12.35
N ALA A 80 24.54 12.65 11.58
CA ALA A 80 24.13 11.26 11.84
C ALA A 80 25.35 10.33 11.87
N ALA A 81 26.04 10.30 13.01
CA ALA A 81 27.29 9.58 13.22
C ALA A 81 27.01 8.16 13.71
N LYS A 82 26.42 7.39 12.80
CA LYS A 82 26.81 6.05 12.37
C LYS A 82 25.76 5.64 11.35
N LYS A 83 25.73 6.37 10.23
CA LYS A 83 25.17 5.85 8.99
C LYS A 83 25.92 4.56 8.70
N GLN A 84 25.32 3.44 9.10
CA GLN A 84 25.60 2.15 8.52
C GLN A 84 25.58 2.39 7.02
N ARG A 85 26.76 2.33 6.39
CA ARG A 85 26.90 2.41 4.94
C ARG A 85 26.01 1.29 4.43
N ARG A 86 24.80 1.62 3.99
CA ARG A 86 23.90 0.69 3.32
C ARG A 86 24.56 0.45 1.96
N GLU A 87 25.58 -0.41 1.95
CA GLU A 87 26.05 -1.11 0.75
C GLU A 87 24.97 -2.09 0.35
N THR A 88 23.85 -1.56 -0.10
CA THR A 88 22.90 -2.29 -0.92
C THR A 88 23.10 -1.67 -2.29
N SER A 89 23.68 -2.43 -3.21
CA SER A 89 23.61 -2.12 -4.63
C SER A 89 22.13 -1.97 -4.98
N SER A 90 21.60 -0.75 -4.87
CA SER A 90 20.24 -0.48 -5.28
C SER A 90 20.16 -0.85 -6.76
N PRO A 91 19.13 -1.59 -7.19
CA PRO A 91 18.89 -1.73 -8.62
C PRO A 91 18.90 -0.32 -9.24
N GLY A 92 19.55 -0.17 -10.39
CA GLY A 92 19.51 1.08 -11.12
C GLY A 92 18.07 1.37 -11.51
N PHE A 93 17.56 2.56 -11.21
CA PHE A 93 16.23 3.00 -11.61
C PHE A 93 16.29 3.80 -12.90
N SER A 94 15.23 3.76 -13.71
CA SER A 94 15.15 4.59 -14.90
C SER A 94 15.20 6.07 -14.54
N ALA A 95 15.75 6.90 -15.43
CA ALA A 95 15.79 8.35 -15.22
C ALA A 95 14.38 8.93 -15.04
N GLU A 96 13.43 8.49 -15.86
CA GLU A 96 12.02 8.88 -15.77
C GLU A 96 11.45 8.63 -14.38
N LEU A 97 11.71 7.46 -13.79
CA LEU A 97 11.23 7.12 -12.47
C LEU A 97 11.92 7.94 -11.37
N LEU A 98 13.23 8.18 -11.49
CA LEU A 98 13.97 9.03 -10.55
C LEU A 98 13.53 10.50 -10.62
N HIS A 99 13.10 10.98 -11.78
CA HIS A 99 12.59 12.34 -11.96
C HIS A 99 11.23 12.57 -11.29
N LEU A 100 10.44 11.51 -11.06
CA LEU A 100 9.19 11.60 -10.29
C LEU A 100 9.45 11.75 -8.79
N ALA A 101 10.60 11.28 -8.30
CA ALA A 101 10.99 11.46 -6.90
C ALA A 101 11.41 12.92 -6.62
N PRO A 102 11.33 13.37 -5.34
CA PRO A 102 11.72 14.73 -4.97
C PRO A 102 13.14 15.10 -5.43
N ASP A 103 13.30 16.35 -5.85
CA ASP A 103 14.58 16.94 -6.30
C ASP A 103 15.40 17.55 -5.16
N THR A 104 14.79 17.72 -3.99
CA THR A 104 15.42 18.36 -2.84
C THR A 104 15.93 17.32 -1.85
N LEU A 105 17.21 17.42 -1.48
CA LEU A 105 17.89 16.49 -0.56
C LEU A 105 17.18 16.39 0.80
N GLN A 106 16.76 17.52 1.36
CA GLN A 106 16.04 17.58 2.63
C GLN A 106 14.71 16.83 2.56
N THR A 107 13.95 16.97 1.46
CA THR A 107 12.69 16.27 1.24
C THR A 107 12.89 14.76 1.10
N CYS A 108 13.93 14.34 0.39
CA CYS A 108 14.28 12.91 0.30
C CYS A 108 14.54 12.32 1.69
N ARG A 109 15.35 13.00 2.51
CA ARG A 109 15.68 12.54 3.87
C ARG A 109 14.47 12.50 4.80
N SER A 110 13.63 13.53 4.80
CA SER A 110 12.45 13.57 5.67
C SER A 110 11.44 12.46 5.31
N LEU A 111 11.26 12.18 4.02
CA LEU A 111 10.45 11.06 3.55
C LEU A 111 11.07 9.71 3.86
N LEU A 112 12.39 9.55 3.75
CA LEU A 112 13.08 8.32 4.14
C LEU A 112 12.88 8.02 5.63
N VAL A 113 13.05 9.01 6.50
CA VAL A 113 12.78 8.85 7.94
C VAL A 113 11.32 8.46 8.18
N PHE A 114 10.38 9.07 7.44
CA PHE A 114 8.97 8.72 7.51
C PHE A 114 8.70 7.27 7.09
N LEU A 115 9.26 6.82 5.95
CA LEU A 115 9.09 5.46 5.44
C LEU A 115 9.77 4.43 6.35
N ASP A 116 10.97 4.72 6.87
CA ASP A 116 11.67 3.84 7.80
C ASP A 116 10.84 3.64 9.08
N LYS A 117 10.21 4.70 9.62
CA LYS A 117 9.27 4.58 10.76
C LYS A 117 8.06 3.69 10.42
N LYS A 118 7.52 3.79 9.20
CA LYS A 118 6.41 2.93 8.75
C LYS A 118 6.84 1.48 8.56
N LEU A 119 8.03 1.24 8.02
CA LEU A 119 8.59 -0.10 7.79
C LEU A 119 9.01 -0.79 9.10
N GLN A 120 9.36 -0.02 10.13
CA GLN A 120 9.64 -0.51 11.48
C GLN A 120 8.38 -0.74 12.32
N ALA A 121 7.22 -0.21 11.90
CA ALA A 121 5.97 -0.44 12.60
C ALA A 121 5.64 -1.93 12.63
N ALA A 122 5.11 -2.39 13.76
CA ALA A 122 4.68 -3.77 13.91
C ALA A 122 3.60 -4.08 12.85
N ILE A 123 3.80 -5.18 12.13
CA ILE A 123 2.80 -5.71 11.21
C ILE A 123 2.08 -6.85 11.91
N PRO A 124 0.75 -6.98 11.73
CA PRO A 124 0.02 -8.14 12.22
C PRO A 124 0.72 -9.43 11.80
N GLU A 125 0.77 -10.40 12.72
CA GLU A 125 1.37 -11.69 12.44
C GLU A 125 0.76 -12.30 11.17
N ALA A 126 1.62 -12.95 10.39
CA ALA A 126 1.24 -13.47 9.11
C ALA A 126 0.25 -14.63 9.31
N ALA A 127 -0.97 -14.47 8.79
CA ALA A 127 -2.02 -15.47 9.01
C ALA A 127 -1.56 -16.85 8.54
N PRO A 128 -1.87 -17.94 9.27
CA PRO A 128 -1.51 -19.28 8.86
C PRO A 128 -2.34 -19.72 7.64
N VAL A 129 -1.83 -20.73 6.93
CA VAL A 129 -2.61 -21.51 5.97
C VAL A 129 -3.07 -22.81 6.64
N GLY A 130 -4.23 -23.32 6.24
CA GLY A 130 -4.69 -24.64 6.67
C GLY A 130 -4.13 -25.78 5.82
N GLY A 131 -4.63 -26.99 6.07
CA GLY A 131 -4.32 -28.18 5.28
C GLY A 131 -3.06 -28.92 5.71
N PRO A 132 -2.58 -29.88 4.90
CA PRO A 132 -1.44 -30.74 5.22
C PRO A 132 -0.14 -29.96 5.41
N GLU A 133 0.62 -30.27 6.46
CA GLU A 133 1.87 -29.57 6.81
C GLU A 133 2.91 -29.59 5.68
N ASP A 134 3.01 -30.69 4.94
CA ASP A 134 3.94 -30.83 3.82
C ASP A 134 3.60 -29.89 2.64
N MET A 135 2.35 -29.41 2.57
CA MET A 135 1.89 -28.49 1.55
C MET A 135 1.88 -27.01 1.99
N HIS A 136 2.14 -26.72 3.27
CA HIS A 136 2.02 -25.36 3.81
C HIS A 136 2.86 -24.34 3.04
N ALA A 137 4.10 -24.69 2.67
CA ALA A 137 4.97 -23.78 1.91
C ALA A 137 4.34 -23.40 0.56
N HIS A 138 3.78 -24.37 -0.16
CA HIS A 138 3.14 -24.14 -1.46
C HIS A 138 1.84 -23.34 -1.32
N LEU A 139 1.03 -23.65 -0.31
CA LEU A 139 -0.21 -22.92 -0.01
C LEU A 139 0.07 -21.47 0.40
N GLN A 140 1.13 -21.23 1.19
CA GLN A 140 1.58 -19.88 1.55
C GLN A 140 2.05 -19.10 0.33
N MET A 141 2.88 -19.70 -0.52
CA MET A 141 3.35 -19.05 -1.75
C MET A 141 2.20 -18.69 -2.70
N TYR A 142 1.21 -19.57 -2.83
CA TYR A 142 0.00 -19.29 -3.59
C TYR A 142 -0.80 -18.14 -2.96
N ALA A 143 -1.07 -18.22 -1.66
CA ALA A 143 -1.88 -17.24 -0.95
C ALA A 143 -1.25 -15.85 -0.95
N ASP A 144 0.08 -15.77 -0.82
CA ASP A 144 0.82 -14.50 -0.91
C ASP A 144 0.70 -13.92 -2.33
N ALA A 145 0.88 -14.72 -3.38
CA ALA A 145 0.73 -14.27 -4.77
C ALA A 145 -0.71 -13.82 -5.10
N ALA A 146 -1.70 -14.62 -4.71
CA ALA A 146 -3.12 -14.29 -4.87
C ALA A 146 -3.50 -13.02 -4.08
N GLY A 147 -2.98 -12.86 -2.87
CA GLY A 147 -3.17 -11.68 -2.04
C GLY A 147 -2.60 -10.41 -2.68
N ARG A 148 -1.38 -10.45 -3.23
CA ARG A 148 -0.80 -9.31 -3.96
C ARG A 148 -1.65 -8.93 -5.17
N LEU A 149 -2.08 -9.91 -5.96
CA LEU A 149 -2.95 -9.68 -7.12
C LEU A 149 -4.28 -9.03 -6.72
N ALA A 150 -4.91 -9.53 -5.66
CA ALA A 150 -6.14 -8.95 -5.10
C ALA A 150 -5.91 -7.51 -4.59
N GLY A 151 -4.76 -7.25 -3.96
CA GLY A 151 -4.37 -5.92 -3.49
C GLY A 151 -4.22 -4.91 -4.63
N PHE A 152 -3.63 -5.31 -5.76
CA PHE A 152 -3.55 -4.44 -6.94
C PHE A 152 -4.91 -4.22 -7.61
N ARG A 153 -5.76 -5.25 -7.72
CA ARG A 153 -7.12 -5.09 -8.29
C ARG A 153 -8.06 -4.24 -7.45
N SER A 154 -7.75 -4.05 -6.17
CA SER A 154 -8.54 -3.24 -5.25
C SER A 154 -7.94 -1.85 -4.99
N LEU A 155 -6.96 -1.42 -5.81
CA LEU A 155 -6.29 -0.13 -5.71
C LEU A 155 -7.25 1.07 -5.61
N ASP A 156 -8.34 1.04 -6.37
CA ASP A 156 -9.33 2.13 -6.45
C ASP A 156 -10.31 2.16 -5.28
N LYS A 157 -10.43 1.05 -4.54
CA LYS A 157 -11.52 0.83 -3.58
C LYS A 157 -11.17 1.24 -2.15
N ALA A 158 -9.93 1.63 -1.85
CA ALA A 158 -9.56 1.93 -0.47
C ALA A 158 -8.47 3.02 -0.31
N PRO A 159 -8.58 3.92 0.70
CA PRO A 159 -7.57 4.94 1.02
C PRO A 159 -6.30 4.34 1.70
N ARG A 160 -5.90 3.11 1.34
CA ARG A 160 -4.88 2.32 2.07
C ARG A 160 -3.45 2.73 1.75
N TRP A 161 -3.26 3.46 0.67
CA TRP A 161 -1.94 3.78 0.16
C TRP A 161 -1.54 5.18 0.61
N ASP A 162 -0.43 5.28 1.33
CA ASP A 162 0.04 6.55 1.90
C ASP A 162 0.28 7.59 0.80
N ALA A 163 -0.40 8.73 0.91
CA ALA A 163 -0.37 9.78 -0.11
C ALA A 163 1.03 10.37 -0.33
N ARG A 164 1.91 10.36 0.69
CA ARG A 164 3.30 10.83 0.54
C ARG A 164 4.13 9.80 -0.22
N ALA A 165 3.97 8.53 0.10
CA ALA A 165 4.64 7.45 -0.64
C ALA A 165 4.16 7.35 -2.10
N LYS A 166 2.88 7.61 -2.38
CA LYS A 166 2.35 7.68 -3.76
C LYS A 166 3.04 8.73 -4.62
N ARG A 167 3.47 9.86 -4.04
CA ARG A 167 4.23 10.90 -4.78
C ARG A 167 5.62 10.43 -5.17
N VAL A 168 6.17 9.46 -4.45
CA VAL A 168 7.47 8.84 -4.76
C VAL A 168 7.30 7.77 -5.83
N LEU A 169 6.34 6.86 -5.64
CA LEU A 169 6.05 5.78 -6.58
C LEU A 169 4.54 5.60 -6.71
N ASN A 170 3.99 6.10 -7.82
CA ASN A 170 2.58 5.94 -8.15
C ASN A 170 2.34 4.61 -8.88
N ILE A 171 2.30 3.51 -8.12
CA ILE A 171 2.10 2.18 -8.69
C ILE A 171 0.72 2.01 -9.35
N ALA A 172 -0.28 2.79 -8.94
CA ALA A 172 -1.60 2.76 -9.57
C ALA A 172 -1.56 3.21 -11.03
N ALA A 173 -0.74 4.23 -11.33
CA ALA A 173 -0.52 4.65 -12.72
C ALA A 173 0.21 3.56 -13.53
N ALA A 174 1.14 2.83 -12.93
CA ALA A 174 1.80 1.70 -13.58
C ALA A 174 0.79 0.58 -13.87
N VAL A 175 -0.07 0.25 -12.91
CA VAL A 175 -1.15 -0.74 -13.06
C VAL A 175 -2.14 -0.38 -14.17
N GLY A 176 -2.55 0.90 -14.26
CA GLY A 176 -3.46 1.38 -15.31
C GLY A 176 -2.81 1.59 -16.69
N SER A 177 -1.53 1.26 -16.86
CA SER A 177 -0.85 1.29 -18.15
C SER A 177 -1.05 -0.04 -18.90
N SER A 178 -1.02 -0.01 -20.23
CA SER A 178 -1.14 -1.25 -21.04
C SER A 178 -0.10 -2.32 -20.66
N ALA A 179 1.14 -1.92 -20.35
CA ALA A 179 2.18 -2.84 -19.91
C ALA A 179 1.88 -3.40 -18.50
N GLY A 180 1.33 -2.58 -17.59
CA GLY A 180 0.91 -3.02 -16.27
C GLY A 180 -0.29 -3.96 -16.29
N GLU A 181 -1.27 -3.72 -17.16
CA GLU A 181 -2.41 -4.62 -17.38
C GLU A 181 -1.93 -5.99 -17.89
N LEU A 182 -0.99 -6.02 -18.84
CA LEU A 182 -0.37 -7.26 -19.30
C LEU A 182 0.38 -7.99 -18.17
N ALA A 183 1.11 -7.27 -17.33
CA ALA A 183 1.80 -7.85 -16.18
C ALA A 183 0.80 -8.45 -15.16
N LEU A 184 -0.30 -7.75 -14.88
CA LEU A 184 -1.38 -8.27 -14.02
C LEU A 184 -2.07 -9.50 -14.60
N GLN A 185 -2.32 -9.51 -15.91
CA GLN A 185 -2.92 -10.64 -16.58
C GLN A 185 -1.98 -11.85 -16.58
N ALA A 186 -0.68 -11.64 -16.81
CA ALA A 186 0.32 -12.69 -16.71
C ALA A 186 0.39 -13.26 -15.29
N ALA A 187 0.38 -12.41 -14.26
CA ALA A 187 0.35 -12.83 -12.87
C ALA A 187 -0.93 -13.61 -12.52
N LEU A 188 -2.10 -13.18 -13.02
CA LEU A 188 -3.36 -13.91 -12.86
C LEU A 188 -3.25 -15.33 -13.41
N LEU A 189 -2.78 -15.50 -14.64
CA LEU A 189 -2.66 -16.81 -15.27
C LEU A 189 -1.72 -17.75 -14.48
N GLN A 190 -0.64 -17.20 -13.90
CA GLN A 190 0.26 -17.98 -13.03
C GLN A 190 -0.44 -18.40 -11.72
N VAL A 191 -1.22 -17.50 -11.12
CA VAL A 191 -1.99 -17.80 -9.90
C VAL A 191 -3.07 -18.84 -10.19
N GLU A 192 -3.81 -18.72 -11.29
CA GLU A 192 -4.85 -19.68 -11.70
C GLU A 192 -4.28 -21.06 -12.00
N LYS A 193 -3.14 -21.12 -12.70
CA LYS A 193 -2.42 -22.37 -12.95
C LYS A 193 -2.05 -23.06 -11.62
N ARG A 194 -1.45 -22.31 -10.68
CA ARG A 194 -1.09 -22.85 -9.36
C ARG A 194 -2.32 -23.24 -8.55
N ALA A 195 -3.41 -22.49 -8.64
CA ALA A 195 -4.67 -22.81 -7.98
C ALA A 195 -5.21 -24.16 -8.45
N HIS A 196 -5.15 -24.41 -9.76
CA HIS A 196 -5.57 -25.68 -10.34
C HIS A 196 -4.69 -26.85 -9.87
N GLU A 197 -3.36 -26.70 -9.93
CA GLU A 197 -2.40 -27.72 -9.48
C GLU A 197 -2.59 -28.08 -7.99
N LEU A 198 -2.69 -27.07 -7.12
CA LEU A 198 -2.90 -27.27 -5.69
C LEU A 198 -4.30 -27.82 -5.38
N GLY A 199 -5.32 -27.37 -6.11
CA GLY A 199 -6.68 -27.88 -5.96
C GLY A 199 -6.80 -29.37 -6.25
N LEU A 200 -6.08 -29.87 -7.27
CA LEU A 200 -6.00 -31.31 -7.57
C LEU A 200 -5.31 -32.08 -6.44
N GLN A 201 -4.15 -31.62 -5.99
CA GLN A 201 -3.39 -32.27 -4.91
C GLN A 201 -4.17 -32.33 -3.60
N LEU A 202 -4.88 -31.26 -3.23
CA LEU A 202 -5.74 -31.23 -2.05
C LEU A 202 -6.92 -32.19 -2.18
N LYS A 203 -7.55 -32.24 -3.36
CA LYS A 203 -8.67 -33.15 -3.62
C LYS A 203 -8.26 -34.62 -3.53
N GLU A 204 -7.10 -34.98 -4.07
CA GLU A 204 -6.54 -36.34 -3.97
C GLU A 204 -6.29 -36.77 -2.52
N ARG A 205 -6.04 -35.79 -1.64
CA ARG A 205 -5.82 -36.00 -0.20
C ARG A 205 -7.09 -35.93 0.64
N GLY A 206 -8.25 -35.65 0.02
CA GLY A 206 -9.53 -35.51 0.73
C GLY A 206 -9.65 -34.22 1.55
N GLU A 207 -8.85 -33.20 1.23
CA GLU A 207 -8.82 -31.93 1.95
C GLU A 207 -9.94 -30.97 1.52
N THR A 208 -10.15 -29.93 2.34
CA THR A 208 -11.10 -28.86 2.03
C THR A 208 -10.62 -27.98 0.86
N SER A 209 -11.52 -27.12 0.33
CA SER A 209 -11.20 -26.28 -0.84
C SER A 209 -10.04 -25.32 -0.57
N LEU A 210 -9.20 -25.12 -1.60
CA LEU A 210 -8.03 -24.23 -1.56
C LEU A 210 -8.37 -22.84 -1.00
N ASP A 211 -9.50 -22.27 -1.42
CA ASP A 211 -9.93 -20.94 -0.97
C ASP A 211 -10.12 -20.90 0.55
N LYS A 212 -10.78 -21.90 1.15
CA LYS A 212 -10.99 -21.95 2.60
C LYS A 212 -9.69 -22.08 3.37
N LEU A 213 -8.74 -22.84 2.84
CA LEU A 213 -7.43 -23.06 3.47
C LEU A 213 -6.53 -21.82 3.41
N THR A 214 -6.79 -20.90 2.48
CA THR A 214 -5.88 -19.79 2.17
C THR A 214 -6.50 -18.40 2.34
N GLU A 215 -7.81 -18.29 2.52
CA GLU A 215 -8.56 -17.02 2.59
C GLU A 215 -7.97 -16.02 3.59
N ALA A 216 -7.70 -16.46 4.82
CA ALA A 216 -7.13 -15.60 5.86
C ALA A 216 -5.73 -15.07 5.45
N ARG A 217 -4.92 -15.92 4.82
CA ARG A 217 -3.60 -15.55 4.31
C ARG A 217 -3.68 -14.59 3.12
N VAL A 218 -4.57 -14.85 2.17
CA VAL A 218 -4.81 -13.97 1.01
C VAL A 218 -5.24 -12.57 1.47
N SER A 219 -6.18 -12.51 2.41
CA SER A 219 -6.64 -11.25 3.01
C SER A 219 -5.51 -10.51 3.72
N TRP A 220 -4.70 -11.22 4.51
CA TRP A 220 -3.52 -10.65 5.16
C TRP A 220 -2.49 -10.12 4.15
N ALA A 221 -2.18 -10.90 3.12
CA ALA A 221 -1.16 -10.56 2.12
C ALA A 221 -1.58 -9.35 1.26
N SER A 222 -2.84 -9.28 0.85
CA SER A 222 -3.40 -8.13 0.12
C SER A 222 -3.33 -6.82 0.92
N SER A 223 -3.43 -6.96 2.25
CA SER A 223 -3.57 -5.84 3.18
C SER A 223 -2.26 -5.34 3.75
N ASN A 224 -1.35 -6.26 4.08
CA ASN A 224 -0.16 -5.98 4.88
C ASN A 224 1.12 -6.23 4.09
N LEU A 225 1.23 -7.41 3.47
CA LEU A 225 2.44 -7.82 2.75
C LEU A 225 2.72 -6.89 1.57
N LEU A 226 1.74 -6.74 0.68
CA LEU A 226 1.84 -5.87 -0.50
C LEU A 226 2.21 -4.44 -0.12
N HIS A 227 1.54 -3.91 0.91
CA HIS A 227 1.76 -2.54 1.35
C HIS A 227 3.20 -2.34 1.87
N ARG A 228 3.72 -3.28 2.68
CA ARG A 228 5.10 -3.23 3.17
C ARG A 228 6.12 -3.33 2.05
N GLU A 229 5.93 -4.25 1.11
CA GLU A 229 6.82 -4.42 -0.04
C GLU A 229 6.85 -3.15 -0.89
N TRP A 230 5.70 -2.54 -1.15
CA TRP A 230 5.62 -1.26 -1.86
C TRP A 230 6.34 -0.13 -1.12
N LEU A 231 6.14 0.01 0.20
CA LEU A 231 6.86 1.02 0.99
C LEU A 231 8.38 0.81 0.96
N ALA A 232 8.84 -0.44 0.91
CA ALA A 232 10.26 -0.77 0.78
C ALA A 232 10.81 -0.32 -0.59
N TRP A 233 10.06 -0.50 -1.67
CA TRP A 233 10.41 0.03 -2.99
C TRP A 233 10.45 1.56 -3.02
N CYS A 234 9.49 2.23 -2.38
CA CYS A 234 9.52 3.70 -2.21
C CYS A 234 10.80 4.17 -1.50
N ALA A 235 11.19 3.48 -0.43
CA ALA A 235 12.40 3.81 0.32
C ALA A 235 13.68 3.65 -0.51
N ARG A 236 13.75 2.62 -1.36
CA ARG A 236 14.88 2.41 -2.28
C ARG A 236 14.97 3.47 -3.36
N LEU A 237 13.84 3.82 -3.96
CA LEU A 237 13.80 4.87 -4.98
C LEU A 237 14.28 6.21 -4.39
N LEU A 238 13.87 6.54 -3.16
CA LEU A 238 14.37 7.72 -2.46
C LEU A 238 15.86 7.65 -2.11
N GLN A 239 16.38 6.49 -1.72
CA GLN A 239 17.83 6.31 -1.46
C GLN A 239 18.65 6.50 -2.73
N ALA A 240 18.18 5.94 -3.86
CA ALA A 240 18.83 6.13 -5.15
C ALA A 240 18.80 7.60 -5.58
N ARG A 241 17.66 8.28 -5.40
CA ARG A 241 17.52 9.71 -5.68
C ARG A 241 18.41 10.56 -4.77
N GLU A 242 18.46 10.28 -3.47
CA GLU A 242 19.36 10.98 -2.53
C GLU A 242 20.82 10.84 -2.98
N SER A 243 21.22 9.63 -3.38
CA SER A 243 22.58 9.34 -3.86
C SER A 243 22.92 10.13 -5.13
N GLN A 244 21.97 10.23 -6.07
CA GLN A 244 22.13 11.03 -7.28
C GLN A 244 22.30 12.52 -6.98
N LEU A 245 21.50 13.07 -6.05
CA LEU A 245 21.60 14.48 -5.64
C LEU A 245 22.92 14.78 -4.93
N LEU A 246 23.37 13.88 -4.04
CA LEU A 246 24.68 14.02 -3.38
C LEU A 246 25.84 13.97 -4.36
N ALA A 247 25.77 13.09 -5.36
CA ALA A 247 26.76 13.02 -6.43
C ALA A 247 26.79 14.31 -7.27
N GLY A 248 25.62 14.92 -7.56
CA GLY A 248 25.54 16.21 -8.23
C GLY A 248 26.15 17.36 -7.44
N ILE A 249 25.97 17.38 -6.12
CA ILE A 249 26.58 18.39 -5.23
C ILE A 249 28.11 18.21 -5.18
N ALA A 250 28.59 16.97 -5.02
CA ALA A 250 30.03 16.66 -5.00
C ALA A 250 30.70 16.83 -6.37
N GLY A 251 29.96 16.60 -7.47
CA GLY A 251 30.38 16.70 -8.86
C GLY A 251 30.24 18.09 -9.48
N SER A 252 29.75 19.08 -8.75
CA SER A 252 29.63 20.47 -9.21
C SER A 252 30.98 21.17 -9.50
N HIS A 253 32.11 20.47 -9.32
CA HIS A 253 33.44 20.87 -9.80
C HIS A 253 34.01 20.01 -10.95
N ALA A 254 33.29 18.99 -11.44
CA ALA A 254 33.79 18.14 -12.52
C ALA A 254 32.66 17.73 -13.48
N ARG A 255 32.47 18.59 -14.48
CA ARG A 255 31.93 18.31 -15.82
C ARG A 255 30.52 17.74 -15.93
N GLU A 256 29.67 18.58 -16.52
CA GLU A 256 28.79 18.19 -17.63
C GLU A 256 29.51 17.25 -18.60
N ALA A 257 29.36 15.95 -18.40
CA ALA A 257 29.63 14.92 -19.39
C ALA A 257 28.74 13.72 -19.07
N ASP A 258 27.90 13.37 -20.04
CA ASP A 258 27.09 12.15 -20.11
C ASP A 258 25.74 12.11 -19.37
N SER A 259 24.91 13.15 -19.57
CA SER A 259 23.46 13.08 -19.33
C SER A 259 22.69 12.28 -20.40
N SER A 260 23.37 11.47 -21.21
CA SER A 260 22.77 10.58 -22.22
C SER A 260 23.08 9.10 -21.94
N GLY A 261 23.10 8.73 -20.65
CA GLY A 261 23.05 7.34 -20.20
C GLY A 261 21.66 6.73 -20.48
N ASN A 262 21.44 6.32 -21.72
CA ASN A 262 20.28 5.60 -22.22
C ASN A 262 20.23 4.14 -21.70
N GLY A 263 20.38 3.93 -20.38
CA GLY A 263 20.69 2.64 -19.78
C GLY A 263 19.64 2.11 -18.82
N SER A 264 18.68 1.34 -19.36
CA SER A 264 18.01 0.15 -18.78
C SER A 264 17.83 0.06 -17.25
N GLY A 265 17.47 1.16 -16.58
CA GLY A 265 17.08 1.13 -15.18
C GLY A 265 15.65 0.62 -15.02
N MET A 266 15.34 0.05 -13.85
CA MET A 266 14.00 -0.40 -13.49
C MET A 266 12.98 0.73 -13.64
N THR A 267 11.93 0.47 -14.40
CA THR A 267 10.75 1.31 -14.56
C THR A 267 9.71 1.01 -13.48
N ALA A 268 8.64 1.80 -13.42
CA ALA A 268 7.53 1.53 -12.51
C ALA A 268 6.81 0.19 -12.83
N VAL A 269 6.82 -0.24 -14.10
CA VAL A 269 6.23 -1.52 -14.54
C VAL A 269 7.12 -2.70 -14.14
N ASP A 270 8.45 -2.52 -14.15
CA ASP A 270 9.36 -3.54 -13.64
C ASP A 270 9.16 -3.74 -12.14
N ILE A 271 9.04 -2.65 -11.37
CA ILE A 271 8.73 -2.70 -9.94
C ILE A 271 7.37 -3.36 -9.69
N LEU A 272 6.36 -3.07 -10.51
CA LEU A 272 5.05 -3.76 -10.44
C LEU A 272 5.22 -5.27 -10.65
N SER A 273 6.03 -5.68 -11.62
CA SER A 273 6.28 -7.08 -11.93
C SER A 273 7.03 -7.79 -10.80
N GLU A 274 8.02 -7.14 -10.19
CA GLU A 274 8.72 -7.63 -9.00
C GLU A 274 7.77 -7.78 -7.79
N LEU A 275 6.91 -6.77 -7.56
CA LEU A 275 5.88 -6.84 -6.53
C LEU A 275 4.94 -8.02 -6.78
N LEU A 276 4.45 -8.22 -8.01
CA LEU A 276 3.59 -9.36 -8.35
C LEU A 276 4.31 -10.72 -8.16
N ALA A 277 5.59 -10.79 -8.51
CA ALA A 277 6.41 -11.99 -8.32
C ALA A 277 6.71 -12.27 -6.83
N GLY A 278 6.62 -11.26 -5.97
CA GLY A 278 7.00 -11.36 -4.56
C GLY A 278 8.51 -11.47 -4.36
N THR A 279 9.29 -11.00 -5.32
CA THR A 279 10.72 -10.85 -5.16
C THR A 279 10.94 -9.79 -4.09
N LYS A 280 11.70 -10.17 -3.06
CA LYS A 280 12.04 -9.23 -2.00
C LYS A 280 12.75 -8.06 -2.66
N ALA A 281 12.27 -6.86 -2.36
CA ALA A 281 13.08 -5.67 -2.46
C ALA A 281 14.33 -5.97 -1.63
#